data_AF-A0A968JSE4-F1
#
_entry.id   AF-A0A968JSE4-F1
#
_cell.length_a   1.000
_cell.length_b   1.000
_cell.length_c   1.000
_cell.angle_alpha   90.00
_cell.angle_beta   90.00
_cell.angle_gamma   90.00
#
_symmetry.space_group_name_H-M   'P 1'
#
loop_
_entity.id
_entity.type
_entity.pdbx_description
1 polymer ?
#
loop_
_entity_poly.entity_id
_entity_poly.type
_entity_poly.pdbx_seq_one_letter_code
_entity_poly.pdbx_strand_id
1 'polypeptide(L)'
;MIENILIYKSPAPELPADFAGAVINIVTKNNADVNRLELGYSIGYAEGATFHDKFQTYEGGKYDWLGFDDGTRQIPEGIPADKDFQKLYNWPNLDIYRQKTDSITMFSKMFNTIWSSEQINPNPDQSGSITFQRRFVLGNVHW
;
A
#
# COMPACT_ATOMS: atom_id res chain seq x y z
N MET A 1 -6.63 -4.73 -22.03
CA MET A 1 -7.98 -4.12 -21.98
C MET A 1 -8.93 -4.92 -22.86
N ILE A 2 -10.18 -5.10 -22.44
CA ILE A 2 -11.24 -5.78 -23.20
C ILE A 2 -11.60 -4.93 -24.42
N GLU A 3 -11.81 -5.56 -25.58
CA GLU A 3 -12.14 -4.87 -26.84
C GLU A 3 -13.65 -4.85 -27.10
N ASN A 4 -14.30 -5.99 -26.92
CA ASN A 4 -15.74 -6.11 -27.05
C ASN A 4 -16.28 -7.16 -26.07
N ILE A 5 -17.57 -7.01 -25.72
CA ILE A 5 -18.34 -8.01 -24.99
C ILE A 5 -19.53 -8.32 -25.88
N LEU A 6 -19.63 -9.57 -26.36
CA LEU A 6 -20.78 -10.04 -27.12
C LEU A 6 -21.66 -10.89 -26.20
N ILE A 7 -22.94 -10.53 -26.13
CA ILE A 7 -23.95 -11.21 -25.31
C ILE A 7 -24.88 -11.96 -26.26
N TYR A 8 -24.86 -13.29 -26.18
CA TYR A 8 -25.78 -14.15 -26.92
C TYR A 8 -26.93 -14.57 -25.99
N LYS A 9 -28.13 -14.07 -26.28
CA LYS A 9 -29.37 -14.30 -25.50
C LYS A 9 -30.26 -15.40 -26.10
N SER A 10 -29.81 -16.06 -27.17
CA SER A 10 -30.53 -17.12 -27.86
C SER A 10 -29.54 -18.22 -28.24
N PRO A 11 -29.94 -19.50 -28.17
CA PRO A 11 -29.06 -20.61 -28.51
C PRO A 11 -28.65 -20.50 -29.99
N ALA A 12 -27.34 -20.44 -30.24
CA ALA A 12 -26.75 -20.42 -31.57
C ALA A 12 -25.94 -21.72 -31.78
N PRO A 13 -26.02 -22.37 -32.97
CA PRO A 13 -25.41 -23.68 -33.22
C PRO A 13 -23.87 -23.69 -33.11
N GLU A 14 -23.23 -22.53 -33.18
CA GLU A 14 -21.80 -22.32 -32.94
C GLU A 14 -21.38 -22.25 -31.45
N LEU A 15 -22.32 -22.30 -30.50
CA LEU A 15 -22.04 -22.21 -29.06
C LEU A 15 -22.03 -23.60 -28.38
N PRO A 16 -21.07 -23.88 -27.46
CA PRO A 16 -21.02 -25.16 -26.75
C PRO A 16 -22.30 -25.40 -25.94
N ALA A 17 -22.78 -26.66 -25.94
CA ALA A 17 -24.10 -27.08 -25.47
C ALA A 17 -24.35 -27.02 -23.95
N ASP A 18 -23.54 -26.27 -23.19
CA ASP A 18 -23.60 -26.18 -21.73
C ASP A 18 -24.05 -24.79 -21.24
N PHE A 19 -25.17 -24.28 -21.77
CA PHE A 19 -25.71 -22.97 -21.40
C PHE A 19 -27.24 -22.94 -21.36
N ALA A 20 -27.81 -22.79 -20.17
CA ALA A 20 -29.26 -22.62 -19.93
C ALA A 20 -29.72 -21.15 -19.83
N GLY A 21 -28.86 -20.16 -20.11
CA GLY A 21 -29.15 -18.74 -19.84
C GLY A 21 -28.56 -17.72 -20.83
N ALA A 22 -27.24 -17.50 -20.81
CA ALA A 22 -26.56 -16.58 -21.72
C ALA A 22 -25.05 -16.89 -21.78
N VAL A 23 -24.46 -16.82 -22.98
CA VAL A 23 -23.00 -16.92 -23.17
C VAL A 23 -22.40 -15.52 -23.22
N ILE A 24 -21.39 -15.26 -22.39
CA ILE A 24 -20.60 -14.04 -22.41
C ILE A 24 -19.26 -14.37 -23.06
N ASN A 25 -19.03 -13.88 -24.27
CA ASN A 25 -17.73 -13.99 -24.92
C ASN A 25 -16.94 -12.70 -24.70
N ILE A 26 -15.80 -12.80 -24.01
CA ILE A 26 -14.90 -11.68 -23.73
C ILE A 26 -13.72 -11.77 -24.69
N VAL A 27 -13.67 -10.91 -25.70
CA VAL A 27 -12.48 -10.79 -26.54
C VAL A 27 -11.57 -9.74 -25.93
N THR A 28 -10.40 -10.17 -25.49
CA THR A 28 -9.35 -9.26 -25.01
C THR A 28 -8.61 -8.67 -26.20
N LYS A 29 -8.28 -7.38 -26.13
CA LYS A 29 -7.64 -6.67 -27.23
C LYS A 29 -6.22 -7.21 -27.45
N ASN A 30 -5.99 -7.93 -28.54
CA ASN A 30 -4.68 -8.51 -28.88
C ASN A 30 -3.75 -7.44 -29.50
N ASN A 31 -3.18 -6.57 -28.66
CA ASN A 31 -2.30 -5.48 -29.11
C ASN A 31 -0.84 -5.69 -28.71
N ALA A 32 -0.34 -6.92 -28.74
CA ALA A 32 1.06 -7.18 -28.41
C ALA A 32 2.05 -6.44 -29.36
N ASP A 33 1.58 -6.05 -30.56
CA ASP A 33 2.42 -5.52 -31.65
C ASP A 33 2.55 -3.99 -31.77
N VAL A 34 2.04 -3.21 -30.81
CA VAL A 34 2.10 -1.74 -30.88
C VAL A 34 2.77 -1.12 -29.66
N ASN A 35 3.52 -0.04 -29.90
CA ASN A 35 4.04 0.81 -28.85
C ASN A 35 2.86 1.46 -28.12
N ARG A 36 2.88 1.47 -26.79
CA ARG A 36 1.80 2.02 -25.95
C ARG A 36 2.39 2.74 -24.75
N LEU A 37 1.82 3.90 -24.45
CA LEU A 37 1.91 4.54 -23.15
C LEU A 37 0.49 4.59 -22.60
N GLU A 38 0.26 4.00 -21.45
CA GLU A 38 -1.03 3.97 -20.77
C GLU A 38 -0.87 4.64 -19.42
N LEU A 39 -1.70 5.64 -19.17
CA LEU A 39 -1.80 6.33 -17.90
C LEU A 39 -3.17 5.99 -17.32
N GLY A 40 -3.18 5.35 -16.15
CA GLY A 40 -4.38 5.11 -15.37
C GLY A 40 -4.43 6.06 -14.20
N TYR A 41 -5.59 6.63 -13.93
CA TYR A 41 -5.87 7.35 -12.71
C TYR A 41 -7.28 7.00 -12.26
N SER A 42 -7.43 6.60 -11.01
CA SER A 42 -8.69 6.13 -10.42
C SER A 42 -8.91 6.79 -9.07
N ILE A 43 -10.16 7.15 -8.81
CA ILE A 43 -10.62 7.66 -7.52
C ILE A 43 -11.65 6.67 -6.95
N GLY A 44 -11.51 6.32 -5.67
CA GLY A 44 -12.42 5.44 -4.94
C GLY A 44 -13.17 6.19 -3.84
N TYR A 45 -14.46 5.90 -3.68
CA TYR A 45 -15.26 6.36 -2.56
C TYR A 45 -15.49 5.19 -1.60
N ALA A 46 -15.12 5.37 -0.33
CA ALA A 46 -15.33 4.39 0.73
C ALA A 46 -16.36 4.93 1.73
N GLU A 47 -17.51 4.26 1.81
CA GLU A 47 -18.56 4.60 2.76
C GLU A 47 -18.04 4.47 4.21
N GLY A 48 -18.22 5.50 5.02
CA GLY A 48 -17.74 5.55 6.42
C GLY A 48 -16.28 5.99 6.60
N ALA A 49 -15.53 6.17 5.51
CA ALA A 49 -14.20 6.75 5.54
C ALA A 49 -14.15 8.09 4.80
N THR A 50 -14.47 8.10 3.51
CA THR A 50 -14.35 9.28 2.65
C THR A 50 -15.28 10.40 3.11
N PHE A 51 -14.72 11.61 3.30
CA PHE A 51 -15.44 12.78 3.79
C PHE A 51 -16.08 12.62 5.18
N HIS A 52 -15.62 11.66 5.99
CA HIS A 52 -16.20 11.40 7.29
C HIS A 52 -15.43 12.12 8.40
N ASP A 53 -16.09 13.09 9.04
CA ASP A 53 -15.50 14.01 10.03
C ASP A 53 -14.91 13.33 11.27
N LYS A 54 -15.24 12.06 11.50
CA LYS A 54 -14.81 11.28 12.67
C LYS A 54 -13.88 10.12 12.32
N PHE A 55 -13.22 10.18 11.16
CA PHE A 55 -12.23 9.16 10.82
C PHE A 55 -11.03 9.26 11.75
N GLN A 56 -10.73 8.16 12.45
CA GLN A 56 -9.61 8.09 13.38
C GLN A 56 -8.35 7.66 12.65
N THR A 57 -7.31 8.47 12.76
CA THR A 57 -5.96 8.17 12.28
C THR A 57 -4.95 8.48 13.39
N TYR A 58 -3.66 8.42 13.09
CA TYR A 58 -2.59 8.94 13.94
C TYR A 58 -1.65 9.81 13.10
N GLU A 59 -0.89 10.65 13.80
CA GLU A 59 0.16 11.46 13.20
C GLU A 59 1.31 10.52 12.76
N GLY A 60 1.30 10.19 11.47
CA GLY A 60 2.28 9.31 10.83
C GLY A 60 3.49 10.05 10.27
N GLY A 61 4.31 9.32 9.54
CA GLY A 61 5.43 9.88 8.78
C GLY A 61 4.97 10.69 7.57
N LYS A 62 5.78 11.67 7.18
CA LYS A 62 5.55 12.57 6.02
C LYS A 62 5.33 11.83 4.71
N TYR A 63 5.95 10.66 4.53
CA TYR A 63 5.88 9.86 3.30
C TYR A 63 4.98 8.62 3.43
N ASP A 64 4.20 8.50 4.51
CA ASP A 64 3.29 7.37 4.72
C ASP A 64 2.23 7.24 3.61
N TRP A 65 1.81 8.35 3.00
CA TRP A 65 0.88 8.36 1.86
C TRP A 65 1.45 7.69 0.60
N LEU A 66 2.79 7.61 0.48
CA LEU A 66 3.49 6.84 -0.55
C LEU A 66 3.92 5.44 -0.08
N GLY A 67 3.70 5.12 1.20
CA GLY A 67 4.17 3.89 1.83
C GLY A 67 5.68 3.87 2.12
N PHE A 68 6.37 5.01 2.13
CA PHE A 68 7.78 5.10 2.52
C PHE A 68 7.90 5.58 3.96
N ASP A 69 8.75 4.92 4.75
CA ASP A 69 9.09 5.37 6.10
C ASP A 69 10.10 6.52 6.03
N ASP A 70 9.87 7.56 6.81
CA ASP A 70 10.71 8.76 6.88
C ASP A 70 11.55 8.83 8.17
N GLY A 71 11.54 7.76 8.97
CA GLY A 71 12.23 7.68 10.24
C GLY A 71 11.36 7.97 11.46
N THR A 72 10.08 8.33 11.29
CA THR A 72 9.14 8.57 12.39
C THR A 72 8.99 7.38 13.35
N ARG A 73 9.34 6.17 12.88
CA ARG A 73 9.28 4.90 13.64
C ARG A 73 10.66 4.34 14.00
N GLN A 74 11.74 5.07 13.73
CA GLN A 74 13.09 4.62 14.07
C GLN A 74 13.32 4.65 15.57
N ILE A 75 14.16 3.73 16.03
CA ILE A 75 14.68 3.76 17.40
C ILE A 75 15.60 4.98 17.52
N PRO A 76 15.38 5.88 18.50
CA PRO A 76 16.24 7.04 18.72
C PRO A 76 17.72 6.67 18.86
N GLU A 77 18.58 7.52 18.31
CA GLU A 77 20.03 7.37 18.46
C GLU A 77 20.45 7.44 19.93
N GLY A 78 21.40 6.59 20.31
CA GLY A 78 21.93 6.52 21.69
C GLY A 78 21.25 5.51 22.60
N ILE A 79 20.22 4.80 22.12
CA ILE A 79 19.64 3.67 22.83
C ILE A 79 20.59 2.46 22.70
N PRO A 80 20.99 1.83 23.83
CA PRO A 80 21.86 0.65 23.78
C PRO A 80 21.13 -0.54 23.15
N ALA A 81 21.90 -1.45 22.52
CA ALA A 81 21.35 -2.67 21.96
C ALA A 81 20.61 -3.50 23.02
N ASP A 82 19.65 -4.32 22.60
CA ASP A 82 18.73 -5.08 23.48
C ASP A 82 19.44 -5.77 24.66
N LYS A 83 20.60 -6.39 24.41
CA LYS A 83 21.39 -7.09 25.42
C LYS A 83 21.95 -6.15 26.50
N ASP A 84 22.33 -4.94 26.12
CA ASP A 84 22.85 -3.93 27.04
C ASP A 84 21.71 -3.18 27.74
N PHE A 85 20.58 -2.98 27.06
CA PHE A 85 19.37 -2.44 27.66
C PHE A 85 18.82 -3.37 28.77
N GLN A 86 18.82 -4.69 28.56
CA GLN A 86 18.40 -5.67 29.57
C GLN A 86 19.20 -5.60 30.87
N LYS A 87 20.51 -5.27 30.79
CA LYS A 87 21.37 -5.11 31.97
C LYS A 87 20.94 -3.93 32.86
N LEU A 88 20.12 -3.00 32.34
CA LEU A 88 19.59 -1.90 33.13
C LEU A 88 18.61 -2.35 34.19
N TYR A 89 18.01 -3.55 34.09
CA TYR A 89 17.05 -4.08 35.07
C TYR A 89 17.69 -4.89 36.22
N ASN A 90 19.02 -4.96 36.29
CA ASN A 90 19.73 -5.57 37.41
C ASN A 90 20.06 -4.52 38.48
N TRP A 91 19.40 -4.61 39.64
CA TRP A 91 19.49 -3.62 40.72
C TRP A 91 19.92 -4.24 42.05
N PRO A 92 21.22 -4.51 42.26
CA PRO A 92 21.71 -5.19 43.46
C PRO A 92 21.71 -4.29 44.73
N ASN A 93 21.62 -2.96 44.59
CA ASN A 93 21.54 -2.03 45.71
C ASN A 93 20.82 -0.71 45.31
N LEU A 94 20.53 0.13 46.29
CA LEU A 94 19.76 1.37 46.12
C LEU A 94 20.46 2.41 45.24
N ASP A 95 21.79 2.52 45.32
CA ASP A 95 22.56 3.49 44.53
C ASP A 95 22.54 3.12 43.04
N ILE A 96 22.70 1.84 42.73
CA ILE A 96 22.61 1.33 41.35
C ILE A 96 21.17 1.44 40.84
N TYR A 97 20.17 1.15 41.68
CA TYR A 97 18.76 1.32 41.31
C TYR A 97 18.46 2.74 40.79
N ARG A 98 18.93 3.78 41.49
CA ARG A 98 18.72 5.19 41.10
C ARG A 98 19.36 5.49 39.74
N GLN A 99 20.65 5.16 39.58
CA GLN A 99 21.38 5.40 38.34
C GLN A 99 20.75 4.68 37.13
N LYS A 100 20.34 3.42 37.30
CA LYS A 100 19.73 2.63 36.22
C LYS A 100 18.33 3.14 35.87
N THR A 101 17.53 3.50 36.86
CA THR A 101 16.19 4.05 36.65
C THR A 101 16.25 5.41 35.96
N ASP A 102 17.23 6.26 36.27
CA ASP A 102 17.46 7.52 35.57
C ASP A 102 17.79 7.30 34.09
N SER A 103 18.63 6.30 33.79
CA SER A 103 18.99 5.93 32.42
C SER A 103 17.78 5.40 31.64
N ILE A 104 16.99 4.49 32.24
CA ILE A 104 15.76 3.97 31.63
C ILE A 104 14.78 5.12 31.35
N THR A 105 14.60 6.03 32.31
CA THR A 105 13.70 7.18 32.14
C THR A 105 14.17 8.11 31.02
N MET A 106 15.47 8.33 30.90
CA MET A 106 16.05 9.09 29.79
C MET A 106 15.75 8.44 28.44
N PHE A 107 15.99 7.13 28.30
CA PHE A 107 15.68 6.41 27.06
C PHE A 107 14.18 6.42 26.74
N SER A 108 13.31 6.23 27.74
CA SER A 108 11.86 6.27 27.53
C SER A 108 11.37 7.62 27.00
N LYS A 109 12.00 8.73 27.41
CA LYS A 109 11.65 10.08 26.94
C LYS A 109 12.12 10.38 25.52
N MET A 110 13.04 9.59 24.97
CA MET A 110 13.53 9.78 23.60
C MET A 110 12.57 9.25 22.55
N PHE A 111 11.70 8.30 22.91
CA PHE A 111 10.72 7.74 21.99
C PHE A 111 9.61 8.74 21.67
N ASN A 112 9.07 8.58 20.47
CA ASN A 112 7.91 9.32 20.03
C ASN A 112 6.72 9.12 20.98
N THR A 113 5.99 10.19 21.30
CA THR A 113 4.86 10.21 22.23
C THR A 113 3.49 10.19 21.54
N ILE A 114 3.43 9.73 20.30
CA ILE A 114 2.17 9.56 19.56
C ILE A 114 1.47 8.30 20.07
N TRP A 115 0.62 8.47 21.09
CA TRP A 115 -0.16 7.40 21.72
C TRP A 115 -1.67 7.54 21.49
N SER A 116 -2.11 8.64 20.90
CA SER A 116 -3.51 8.97 20.70
C SER A 116 -3.86 9.00 19.21
N SER A 117 -5.09 8.59 18.91
CA SER A 117 -5.68 8.84 17.60
C SER A 117 -6.06 10.30 17.44
N GLU A 118 -5.85 10.86 16.27
CA GLU A 118 -6.39 12.14 15.83
C GLU A 118 -7.56 11.94 14.86
N GLN A 119 -8.42 12.94 14.74
CA GLN A 119 -9.52 12.93 13.77
C GLN A 119 -9.11 13.74 12.55
N ILE A 120 -9.22 13.13 11.38
CA ILE A 120 -9.02 13.80 10.10
C ILE A 120 -10.25 13.62 9.24
N ASN A 121 -10.36 14.46 8.21
CA ASN A 121 -11.32 14.27 7.14
C ASN A 121 -10.58 13.71 5.91
N PRO A 122 -10.56 12.38 5.68
CA PRO A 122 -9.77 11.79 4.63
C PRO A 122 -10.41 12.03 3.25
N ASN A 123 -9.55 12.34 2.29
CA ASN A 123 -9.94 12.45 0.90
C ASN A 123 -10.32 11.08 0.31
N PRO A 124 -11.02 11.05 -0.83
CA PRO A 124 -11.24 9.81 -1.58
C PRO A 124 -9.92 9.11 -1.92
N ASP A 125 -9.95 7.78 -1.99
CA ASP A 125 -8.80 6.97 -2.37
C ASP A 125 -8.35 7.34 -3.78
N GLN A 126 -7.04 7.45 -4.00
CA GLN A 126 -6.47 7.78 -5.31
C GLN A 126 -5.43 6.74 -5.69
N SER A 127 -5.50 6.23 -6.92
CA SER A 127 -4.48 5.35 -7.48
C SER A 127 -4.09 5.79 -8.89
N GLY A 128 -2.80 5.75 -9.16
CA GLY A 128 -2.22 6.06 -10.46
C GLY A 128 -1.43 4.87 -10.99
N SER A 129 -1.50 4.61 -12.29
CA SER A 129 -0.67 3.62 -12.97
C SER A 129 -0.06 4.20 -14.23
N ILE A 130 1.18 3.79 -14.53
CA ILE A 130 1.86 4.15 -15.76
C ILE A 130 2.38 2.84 -16.35
N THR A 131 1.91 2.51 -17.55
CA THR A 131 2.37 1.35 -18.29
C THR A 131 3.01 1.80 -19.59
N PHE A 132 4.28 1.43 -19.79
CA PHE A 132 5.00 1.68 -21.03
C PHE A 132 5.29 0.36 -21.74
N GLN A 133 4.89 0.27 -23.01
CA GLN A 133 5.13 -0.88 -23.88
C GLN A 133 5.86 -0.40 -25.13
N ARG A 134 7.01 -1.01 -25.43
CA ARG A 134 7.79 -0.77 -26.64
C ARG A 134 7.99 -2.10 -27.37
N ARG A 135 7.62 -2.14 -28.65
CA ARG A 135 7.94 -3.23 -29.55
C ARG A 135 9.36 -3.07 -30.08
N PHE A 136 10.10 -4.17 -30.05
CA PHE A 136 11.38 -4.31 -30.72
C PHE A 136 11.26 -5.42 -31.75
N VAL A 137 11.52 -5.12 -33.02
CA VAL A 137 11.60 -6.13 -34.09
C VAL A 137 13.08 -6.47 -34.28
N LEU A 138 13.45 -7.72 -34.04
CA LEU A 138 14.80 -8.24 -34.25
C LEU A 138 14.81 -9.09 -35.52
N GLY A 139 15.46 -8.60 -36.59
CA GLY A 139 15.71 -9.33 -37.84
C GLY A 139 15.08 -8.70 -39.09
N ASN A 140 15.77 -8.79 -40.23
CA ASN A 140 15.30 -8.33 -41.53
C ASN A 140 14.21 -9.27 -42.05
N VAL A 141 12.96 -8.79 -42.07
CA VAL A 141 11.87 -9.48 -42.76
C VAL A 141 11.93 -9.07 -44.23
N HIS A 142 12.50 -9.95 -45.06
CA HIS A 142 12.34 -9.89 -46.50
C HIS A 142 10.95 -10.43 -46.86
N TRP A 143 10.24 -9.66 -47.68
CA TRP A 143 8.87 -9.87 -48.16
C TRP A 143 8.82 -10.89 -49.29
#